data_AF-A0A0Q9PV75-F1
#
_entry.id   AF-A0A0Q9PV75-F1
#
_cell.length_a   1.000
_cell.length_b   1.000
_cell.length_c   1.000
_cell.angle_alpha   90.00
_cell.angle_beta   90.00
_cell.angle_gamma   90.00
#
_symmetry.space_group_name_H-M   'P 1'
#
loop_
_entity.id
_entity.type
_entity.pdbx_description
1 polymer ?
#
loop_
_entity_poly.entity_id
_entity_poly.type
_entity_poly.pdbx_seq_one_letter_code
_entity_poly.pdbx_strand_id
1 'polypeptide(L)'
;MNIDLTFLGQMVSFAILVWFTTKFIWPQLNHAIEERQKKVAEGLEAAERARAELKDADAKVAVEIKQARQQAAEIVDKAQQQANQIVDKARADAVAEAARLKAVAADEIASMQQRAREELRGWVGRLAVQGAEKIVQREIDASAHKAMLDQLAAEI
;
A
#
# COMPACT_ATOMS: atom_id res chain seq x y z
N MET A 1 -107.28 18.86 28.21
CA MET A 1 -106.27 18.64 29.27
C MET A 1 -105.57 19.98 29.43
N ASN A 2 -105.82 20.68 30.54
CA ASN A 2 -105.28 22.02 30.72
C ASN A 2 -103.76 21.95 30.83
N ILE A 3 -103.09 22.94 30.26
CA ILE A 3 -101.66 23.13 30.49
C ILE A 3 -101.53 23.57 31.95
N ASP A 4 -101.36 22.60 32.83
CA ASP A 4 -101.14 22.87 34.25
C ASP A 4 -99.72 23.42 34.45
N LEU A 5 -99.53 24.26 35.47
CA LEU A 5 -98.26 24.90 35.81
C LEU A 5 -97.09 23.88 35.93
N THR A 6 -97.42 22.63 36.26
CA THR A 6 -96.51 21.48 36.33
C THR A 6 -95.91 21.10 34.98
N PHE A 7 -96.67 21.19 33.88
CA PHE A 7 -96.17 20.92 32.53
C PHE A 7 -95.17 21.98 32.08
N LEU A 8 -95.45 23.26 32.37
CA LEU A 8 -94.52 24.36 32.06
C LEU A 8 -93.21 24.23 32.88
N GLY A 9 -93.32 23.86 34.15
CA GLY A 9 -92.17 23.56 35.01
C GLY A 9 -91.31 22.40 34.48
N GLN A 10 -91.93 21.30 34.04
CA GLN A 10 -91.23 20.17 33.41
C GLN A 10 -90.50 20.57 32.13
N MET A 11 -91.11 21.39 31.27
CA MET A 11 -90.48 21.92 30.06
C MET A 11 -89.24 22.78 30.38
N VAL A 12 -89.32 23.65 31.38
CA VAL A 12 -88.18 24.47 31.81
C VAL A 12 -87.07 23.60 32.41
N SER A 13 -87.39 22.63 33.26
CA SER A 13 -86.40 21.70 33.81
C SER A 13 -85.73 20.85 32.72
N PHE A 14 -86.49 20.38 31.73
CA PHE A 14 -85.94 19.66 30.58
C PHE A 14 -85.02 20.55 29.73
N ALA A 15 -85.43 21.80 29.46
CA ALA A 15 -84.60 22.75 28.72
C ALA A 15 -83.28 23.07 29.43
N ILE A 16 -83.30 23.23 30.75
CA ILE A 16 -82.08 23.44 31.57
C ILE A 16 -81.18 22.21 31.51
N LEU A 17 -81.74 21.00 31.60
CA LEU A 17 -80.98 19.75 31.50
C LEU A 17 -80.32 19.62 30.13
N VAL A 18 -81.06 19.86 29.04
CA VAL A 18 -80.53 19.84 27.67
C VAL A 18 -79.42 20.87 27.48
N TRP A 19 -79.60 22.09 28.00
CA TRP A 19 -78.56 23.12 27.95
C TRP A 19 -77.31 22.70 28.73
N PHE A 20 -77.47 22.12 29.92
CA PHE A 20 -76.35 21.64 30.72
C PHE A 20 -75.60 20.48 30.05
N THR A 21 -76.33 19.49 29.51
CA THR A 21 -75.72 18.34 28.80
C THR A 21 -74.99 18.77 27.54
N THR A 22 -75.59 19.64 26.72
CA THR A 22 -74.95 20.14 25.51
C THR A 22 -73.75 21.03 25.81
N LYS A 23 -73.78 21.84 26.88
CA LYS A 23 -72.68 22.74 27.24
C LYS A 23 -71.53 22.06 27.98
N PHE A 24 -71.78 21.05 28.80
CA PHE A 24 -70.74 20.42 29.63
C PHE A 24 -70.34 19.02 29.20
N ILE A 25 -71.27 18.18 28.75
CA ILE A 25 -71.00 16.76 28.47
C ILE A 25 -70.56 16.54 27.02
N TRP A 26 -71.25 17.17 26.06
CA TRP A 26 -70.89 17.08 24.64
C TRP A 26 -69.46 17.54 24.30
N PRO A 27 -68.96 18.70 24.79
CA PRO A 27 -67.59 19.10 24.47
C PRO A 27 -66.54 18.14 25.04
N GLN A 28 -66.77 17.58 26.24
CA GLN A 28 -65.83 16.64 26.84
C GLN A 28 -65.79 15.30 26.09
N LEU A 29 -66.94 14.84 25.59
CA LEU A 29 -67.04 13.63 24.78
C LEU A 29 -66.36 13.82 23.41
N ASN A 30 -66.63 14.93 22.73
CA ASN A 30 -66.00 15.24 21.45
C ASN A 30 -64.49 15.40 21.60
N HIS A 31 -64.03 16.07 22.66
CA HIS A 31 -62.60 16.22 22.93
C HIS A 31 -61.90 14.86 23.09
N ALA A 32 -62.50 13.91 23.81
CA ALA A 32 -61.95 12.57 23.97
C ALA A 32 -61.90 11.77 22.65
N ILE A 33 -62.88 11.98 21.76
CA ILE A 33 -62.91 11.35 20.42
C ILE A 33 -61.84 11.97 19.52
N GLU A 34 -61.76 13.31 19.47
CA GLU A 34 -60.76 14.05 18.70
C GLU A 34 -59.34 13.72 19.16
N GLU A 35 -59.09 13.61 20.47
CA GLU A 35 -57.78 13.23 21.00
C GLU A 35 -57.36 11.83 20.53
N ARG A 36 -58.29 10.87 20.51
CA ARG A 36 -58.02 9.53 19.96
C ARG A 36 -57.76 9.56 18.47
N GLN A 37 -58.57 10.28 17.70
CA GLN A 37 -58.38 10.42 16.25
C GLN A 37 -57.02 11.06 15.94
N LYS A 38 -56.66 12.12 16.67
CA LYS A 38 -55.37 12.81 16.54
C LYS A 38 -54.21 11.90 16.87
N LYS A 39 -54.26 11.15 17.99
CA LYS A 39 -53.22 10.19 18.37
C LYS A 39 -53.02 9.09 17.31
N VAL A 40 -54.11 8.60 16.71
CA VAL A 40 -54.03 7.59 15.65
C VAL A 40 -53.45 8.18 14.36
N ALA A 41 -53.87 9.39 13.97
CA ALA A 41 -53.34 10.07 12.80
C ALA A 41 -51.85 10.38 12.95
N GLU A 42 -51.44 10.95 14.09
CA GLU A 42 -50.03 11.24 14.40
C GLU A 42 -49.19 9.95 14.44
N GLY A 43 -49.74 8.87 15.02
CA GLY A 43 -49.07 7.57 15.06
C GLY A 43 -48.87 6.97 13.66
N LEU A 44 -49.87 7.07 12.78
CA LEU A 44 -49.79 6.58 11.41
C LEU A 44 -48.80 7.41 10.58
N GLU A 45 -48.85 8.74 10.69
CA GLU A 45 -47.89 9.63 10.02
C GLU A 45 -46.46 9.43 10.53
N ALA A 46 -46.27 9.20 11.83
CA ALA A 46 -44.96 8.88 12.38
C ALA A 46 -44.45 7.53 11.86
N ALA A 47 -45.31 6.52 11.77
CA ALA A 47 -44.95 5.20 11.23
C ALA A 47 -44.57 5.27 9.74
N GLU A 48 -45.32 6.01 8.93
CA GLU A 48 -45.00 6.20 7.51
C GLU A 48 -43.72 7.00 7.32
N ARG A 49 -43.49 8.06 8.10
CA ARG A 49 -42.21 8.79 8.08
C ARG A 49 -41.03 7.91 8.48
N ALA A 50 -41.17 7.14 9.56
CA ALA A 50 -40.12 6.22 9.99
C ALA A 50 -39.81 5.15 8.92
N ARG A 51 -40.82 4.64 8.21
CA ARG A 51 -40.63 3.72 7.09
C ARG A 51 -39.91 4.37 5.91
N ALA A 52 -40.29 5.59 5.56
CA ALA A 52 -39.64 6.35 4.49
C ALA A 52 -38.17 6.65 4.84
N GLU A 53 -37.91 7.13 6.05
CA GLU A 53 -36.56 7.41 6.55
C GLU A 53 -35.69 6.15 6.59
N LEU A 54 -36.24 5.01 7.01
CA LEU A 54 -35.54 3.73 7.00
C LEU A 54 -35.17 3.29 5.59
N LYS A 55 -36.10 3.42 4.63
CA LYS A 55 -35.83 3.12 3.22
C LYS A 55 -34.75 4.03 2.62
N ASP A 56 -34.78 5.31 2.95
CA ASP A 56 -33.76 6.27 2.50
C ASP A 56 -32.39 6.00 3.15
N ALA A 57 -32.38 5.62 4.43
CA ALA A 57 -31.16 5.22 5.14
C ALA A 57 -30.55 3.96 4.52
N ASP A 58 -31.36 2.94 4.25
CA ASP A 58 -30.93 1.70 3.60
C ASP A 58 -30.35 1.99 2.20
N ALA A 59 -30.98 2.87 1.43
CA ALA A 59 -30.49 3.28 0.12
C ALA A 59 -29.13 4.00 0.22
N LYS A 60 -28.96 4.90 1.21
CA LYS A 60 -27.68 5.59 1.46
C LYS A 60 -26.58 4.59 1.86
N VAL A 61 -26.88 3.68 2.78
CA VAL A 61 -25.94 2.63 3.21
C VAL A 61 -25.53 1.75 2.04
N ALA A 62 -26.47 1.36 1.17
CA ALA A 62 -26.15 0.57 -0.02
C ALA A 62 -25.20 1.32 -0.98
N VAL A 63 -25.41 2.63 -1.17
CA VAL A 63 -24.53 3.49 -1.96
C VAL A 63 -23.15 3.62 -1.31
N GLU A 64 -23.07 3.87 -0.02
CA GLU A 64 -21.81 3.97 0.73
C GLU A 64 -21.01 2.66 0.67
N ILE A 65 -21.66 1.51 0.86
CA ILE A 65 -21.01 0.20 0.74
C ILE A 65 -20.46 0.00 -0.68
N LYS A 66 -21.23 0.39 -1.71
CA LYS A 66 -20.78 0.29 -3.10
C LYS A 66 -19.56 1.19 -3.36
N GLN A 67 -19.59 2.43 -2.87
CA GLN A 67 -18.47 3.37 -2.98
C GLN A 67 -17.25 2.87 -2.22
N ALA A 68 -17.40 2.37 -1.00
CA ALA A 68 -16.32 1.80 -0.20
C ALA A 68 -15.68 0.59 -0.90
N ARG A 69 -16.48 -0.29 -1.51
CA ARG A 69 -15.95 -1.42 -2.31
C ARG A 69 -15.18 -0.95 -3.54
N GLN A 70 -15.67 0.08 -4.23
CA GLN A 70 -14.99 0.65 -5.38
C GLN A 70 -13.65 1.29 -4.97
N GLN A 71 -13.63 2.09 -3.90
CA GLN A 71 -12.41 2.67 -3.36
C GLN A 71 -11.41 1.61 -2.90
N ALA A 72 -11.88 0.54 -2.25
CA ALA A 72 -11.03 -0.57 -1.86
C ALA A 72 -10.40 -1.25 -3.08
N ALA A 73 -11.17 -1.49 -4.15
CA ALA A 73 -10.64 -2.05 -5.40
C ALA A 73 -9.61 -1.12 -6.04
N GLU A 74 -9.86 0.19 -6.07
CA GLU A 74 -8.91 1.19 -6.58
C GLU A 74 -7.61 1.24 -5.76
N ILE A 75 -7.70 1.10 -4.43
CA ILE A 75 -6.51 1.05 -3.56
C ILE A 75 -5.68 -0.20 -3.87
N VAL A 76 -6.32 -1.36 -4.03
CA VAL A 76 -5.62 -2.62 -4.35
C VAL A 76 -4.96 -2.54 -5.73
N ASP A 77 -5.66 -2.00 -6.73
CA ASP A 77 -5.09 -1.82 -8.08
C ASP A 77 -3.89 -0.86 -8.07
N LYS A 78 -4.01 0.29 -7.39
CA LYS A 78 -2.89 1.22 -7.21
C LYS A 78 -1.72 0.58 -6.48
N ALA A 79 -1.96 -0.20 -5.43
CA ALA A 79 -0.93 -0.91 -4.70
C ALA A 79 -0.22 -1.94 -5.59
N GLN A 80 -0.96 -2.68 -6.41
CA GLN A 80 -0.39 -3.65 -7.35
C GLN A 80 0.45 -2.96 -8.43
N GLN A 81 -0.02 -1.83 -8.98
CA GLN A 81 0.73 -1.04 -9.95
C GLN A 81 2.03 -0.50 -9.34
N GLN A 82 1.98 0.04 -8.11
CA GLN A 82 3.17 0.50 -7.40
C GLN A 82 4.15 -0.65 -7.11
N ALA A 83 3.65 -1.81 -6.68
CA ALA A 83 4.48 -2.98 -6.45
C ALA A 83 5.20 -3.42 -7.73
N ASN A 84 4.49 -3.47 -8.86
CA ASN A 84 5.09 -3.80 -10.15
C ASN A 84 6.15 -2.77 -10.56
N GLN A 85 5.87 -1.47 -10.41
CA GLN A 85 6.85 -0.41 -10.68
C GLN A 85 8.11 -0.52 -9.81
N ILE A 86 7.96 -0.88 -8.53
CA ILE A 86 9.09 -1.10 -7.63
C ILE A 86 9.91 -2.29 -8.10
N VAL A 87 9.27 -3.40 -8.48
CA VAL A 87 9.96 -4.60 -8.99
C VAL A 87 10.68 -4.31 -10.30
N ASP A 88 10.05 -3.59 -11.22
CA ASP A 88 10.65 -3.22 -12.50
C ASP A 88 11.85 -2.29 -12.30
N LYS A 89 11.71 -1.29 -11.42
CA LYS A 89 12.82 -0.40 -11.05
C LYS A 89 13.96 -1.16 -10.38
N ALA A 90 13.66 -2.03 -9.41
CA ALA A 90 14.67 -2.85 -8.74
C ALA A 90 15.39 -3.78 -9.73
N ARG A 91 14.68 -4.34 -10.71
CA ARG A 91 15.28 -5.15 -11.77
C ARG A 91 16.19 -4.32 -12.67
N ALA A 92 15.76 -3.13 -13.08
CA ALA A 92 16.58 -2.22 -13.88
C ALA A 92 17.85 -1.80 -13.13
N ASP A 93 17.72 -1.41 -11.87
CA ASP A 93 18.84 -1.03 -10.99
C ASP A 93 19.80 -2.21 -10.79
N ALA A 94 19.29 -3.43 -10.59
CA ALA A 94 20.11 -4.63 -10.46
C ALA A 94 20.89 -4.96 -11.74
N VAL A 95 20.28 -4.80 -12.92
CA VAL A 95 20.96 -4.99 -14.21
C VAL A 95 22.06 -3.93 -14.42
N ALA A 96 21.76 -2.68 -14.09
CA ALA A 96 22.73 -1.58 -14.18
C ALA A 96 23.93 -1.82 -13.23
N GLU A 97 23.68 -2.21 -11.99
CA GLU A 97 24.72 -2.49 -11.01
C GLU A 97 25.54 -3.73 -11.38
N ALA A 98 24.89 -4.78 -11.89
CA ALA A 98 25.60 -5.96 -12.40
C ALA A 98 26.51 -5.62 -13.59
N ALA A 99 26.06 -4.73 -14.50
CA ALA A 99 26.88 -4.26 -15.60
C ALA A 99 28.08 -3.42 -15.09
N ARG A 100 27.84 -2.55 -14.11
CA ARG A 100 28.90 -1.76 -13.45
C ARG A 100 29.94 -2.66 -12.80
N LEU A 101 29.51 -3.65 -12.03
CA LEU A 101 30.39 -4.61 -11.36
C LEU A 101 31.22 -5.41 -12.37
N LYS A 102 30.60 -5.85 -13.47
CA LYS A 102 31.33 -6.55 -14.55
C LYS A 102 32.40 -5.68 -15.20
N ALA A 103 32.10 -4.39 -15.43
CA ALA A 103 33.08 -3.45 -15.98
C ALA A 103 34.27 -3.28 -15.02
N VAL A 104 34.00 -3.05 -13.73
CA VAL A 104 35.04 -2.93 -12.71
C VAL A 104 35.89 -4.20 -12.62
N ALA A 105 35.26 -5.39 -12.62
CA ALA A 105 35.97 -6.66 -12.60
C ALA A 105 36.83 -6.86 -13.86
N ALA A 106 36.37 -6.44 -15.04
CA ALA A 106 37.15 -6.51 -16.26
C ALA A 106 38.39 -5.60 -16.20
N ASP A 107 38.25 -4.39 -15.66
CA ASP A 107 39.37 -3.45 -15.45
C ASP A 107 40.39 -3.99 -14.43
N GLU A 108 39.91 -4.59 -13.34
CA GLU A 108 40.77 -5.26 -12.35
C GLU A 108 41.54 -6.43 -12.98
N ILE A 109 40.88 -7.27 -13.79
CA ILE A 109 41.53 -8.37 -14.52
C ILE A 109 42.59 -7.83 -15.47
N ALA A 110 42.31 -6.76 -16.21
CA ALA A 110 43.28 -6.15 -17.12
C ALA A 110 44.51 -5.63 -16.35
N SER A 111 44.29 -4.97 -15.21
CA SER A 111 45.36 -4.51 -14.32
C SER A 111 46.19 -5.66 -13.76
N MET A 112 45.55 -6.74 -13.32
CA MET A 112 46.23 -7.96 -12.85
C MET A 112 47.05 -8.62 -13.95
N GLN A 113 46.52 -8.71 -15.18
CA GLN A 113 47.27 -9.25 -16.32
C GLN A 113 48.51 -8.41 -16.63
N GLN A 114 48.42 -7.08 -16.54
CA GLN A 114 49.56 -6.22 -16.75
C GLN A 114 50.62 -6.41 -15.66
N ARG A 115 50.22 -6.50 -14.39
CA ARG A 115 51.14 -6.80 -13.27
C ARG A 115 51.82 -8.16 -13.45
N ALA A 116 51.06 -9.19 -13.82
CA ALA A 116 51.60 -10.52 -14.08
C ALA A 116 52.60 -10.54 -15.24
N ARG A 117 52.34 -9.77 -16.31
CA ARG A 117 53.28 -9.58 -17.43
C ARG A 117 54.58 -8.89 -16.99
N GLU A 118 54.47 -7.84 -16.18
CA GLU A 118 55.62 -7.12 -15.61
C GLU A 118 56.48 -8.08 -14.77
N GLU A 119 55.82 -8.87 -13.91
CA GLU A 119 56.48 -9.86 -13.07
C GLU A 119 57.19 -10.93 -13.91
N LEU A 120 56.50 -11.50 -14.91
CA LEU A 120 57.06 -12.47 -15.84
C LEU A 120 58.28 -11.89 -16.60
N ARG A 121 58.25 -10.62 -17.03
CA ARG A 121 59.42 -9.97 -17.65
C ARG A 121 60.60 -9.93 -16.68
N GLY A 122 60.36 -9.65 -15.40
CA GLY A 122 61.39 -9.71 -14.36
C GLY A 122 61.97 -11.12 -14.18
N TRP A 123 61.12 -12.16 -14.15
CA TRP A 123 61.54 -13.55 -14.07
C TRP A 123 62.35 -14.00 -15.29
N VAL A 124 61.90 -13.66 -16.51
CA VAL A 124 62.60 -13.96 -17.76
C VAL A 124 63.95 -13.25 -17.81
N GLY A 125 64.04 -11.99 -17.37
CA GLY A 125 65.31 -11.26 -17.29
C GLY A 125 66.32 -11.96 -16.38
N ARG A 126 65.89 -12.40 -15.18
CA ARG A 126 66.75 -13.19 -14.27
C ARG A 126 67.19 -14.51 -14.88
N LEU A 127 66.28 -15.23 -15.54
CA LEU A 127 66.58 -16.50 -16.18
C LEU A 127 67.54 -16.34 -17.37
N ALA A 128 67.41 -15.26 -18.14
CA ALA A 128 68.31 -14.93 -19.24
C ALA A 128 69.73 -14.63 -18.77
N VAL A 129 69.89 -13.88 -17.66
CA VAL A 129 71.20 -13.63 -17.04
C VAL A 129 71.82 -14.94 -16.53
N GLN A 130 71.05 -15.76 -15.80
CA GLN A 130 71.54 -17.08 -15.35
C GLN A 130 71.92 -18.01 -16.52
N GLY A 131 71.16 -17.97 -17.61
CA GLY A 131 71.47 -18.71 -18.83
C GLY A 131 72.75 -18.22 -19.50
N ALA A 132 72.93 -16.90 -19.60
CA ALA A 132 74.14 -16.28 -20.11
C ALA A 132 75.37 -16.60 -19.23
N GLU A 133 75.25 -16.52 -17.90
CA GLU A 133 76.30 -16.92 -16.95
C GLU A 133 76.72 -18.38 -17.15
N LYS A 134 75.76 -19.30 -17.32
CA LYS A 134 76.04 -20.72 -17.60
C LYS A 134 76.75 -20.94 -18.94
N ILE A 135 76.37 -20.21 -19.99
CA ILE A 135 77.02 -20.28 -21.30
C ILE A 135 78.45 -19.76 -21.21
N VAL A 136 78.66 -18.62 -20.53
CA VAL A 136 79.99 -18.04 -20.31
C VAL A 136 80.87 -18.96 -19.46
N GLN A 137 80.36 -19.54 -18.37
CA GLN A 137 81.09 -20.56 -17.60
C GLN A 137 81.50 -21.75 -18.48
N ARG A 138 80.61 -22.23 -19.34
CA ARG A 138 80.89 -23.36 -20.23
C ARG A 138 81.94 -23.03 -21.32
N GLU A 139 81.92 -21.82 -21.87
CA GLU A 139 82.94 -21.32 -22.80
C GLU A 139 84.31 -21.16 -22.12
N ILE A 140 84.31 -20.73 -20.84
CA ILE A 140 85.54 -20.52 -20.06
C ILE A 140 86.20 -21.85 -19.62
N ASP A 141 85.44 -22.93 -19.44
CA ASP A 141 85.90 -24.15 -18.74
C ASP A 141 86.49 -25.28 -19.63
N ALA A 142 86.48 -25.18 -20.96
CA ALA A 142 86.94 -26.32 -21.79
C ALA A 142 88.33 -26.17 -22.43
N SER A 143 88.84 -24.95 -22.68
CA SER A 143 90.17 -24.79 -23.32
C SER A 143 90.97 -23.55 -22.90
N ALA A 144 90.34 -22.50 -22.37
CA ALA A 144 91.01 -21.23 -22.10
C ALA A 144 91.93 -21.27 -20.87
N HIS A 145 91.56 -22.02 -19.82
CA HIS A 145 92.35 -22.04 -18.58
C HIS A 145 93.54 -23.00 -18.60
N LYS A 146 93.52 -24.10 -19.36
CA LYS A 146 94.72 -24.94 -19.50
C LYS A 146 95.82 -24.23 -20.29
N ALA A 147 95.47 -23.57 -21.40
CA ALA A 147 96.44 -22.86 -22.23
C ALA A 147 97.09 -21.64 -21.53
N MET A 148 96.31 -20.85 -20.75
CA MET A 148 96.88 -19.72 -19.99
C MET A 148 97.72 -20.16 -18.78
N LEU A 149 97.34 -21.24 -18.09
CA LEU A 149 98.12 -21.75 -16.96
C LEU A 149 99.42 -22.44 -17.41
N ASP A 150 99.38 -23.15 -18.55
CA ASP A 150 100.57 -23.77 -19.13
C ASP A 150 101.56 -22.72 -19.71
N GLN A 151 101.07 -21.59 -20.22
CA GLN A 151 101.93 -20.47 -20.66
C GLN A 151 102.57 -19.69 -19.49
N LEU A 152 101.84 -19.47 -18.39
CA LEU A 152 102.40 -18.81 -17.20
C LEU A 152 103.37 -19.71 -16.42
N ALA A 153 103.17 -21.03 -16.43
CA ALA A 153 104.10 -22.00 -15.82
C ALA A 153 105.37 -22.24 -16.65
N ALA A 154 105.37 -21.88 -17.94
CA ALA A 154 106.54 -21.96 -18.82
C ALA A 154 107.43 -20.70 -18.79
N GLU A 155 106.99 -19.64 -18.11
CA GLU A 155 107.72 -18.36 -17.97
C GLU A 155 108.39 -18.17 -16.58
N ILE A 156 108.41 -19.23 -15.74
CA ILE A 156 109.20 -19.32 -14.49
C ILE A 156 110.16 -20.50 -14.62
#